data_AF-A0A959TUK6-F1
#
_entry.id   AF-A0A959TUK6-F1
#
_cell.length_a   1.000
_cell.length_b   1.000
_cell.length_c   1.000
_cell.angle_alpha   90.00
_cell.angle_beta   90.00
_cell.angle_gamma   90.00
#
_symmetry.space_group_name_H-M   'P 1'
#
loop_
_entity.id
_entity.type
_entity.pdbx_description
1 polymer ?
#
loop_
_entity_poly.entity_id
_entity_poly.type
_entity_poly.pdbx_seq_one_letter_code
_entity_poly.pdbx_strand_id
1 'polypeptide(L)' 'MTMVPTDIRNFYNKHCRFKLRNGKEVYGVIWEVDSNASHRLFFASVSDYERFQHDPEQPIAVIPMPPDEIVLVESLAS' A
#
# COMPACT_ATOMS: atom_id res chain seq x y z
N MET A 1 -19.01 -12.47 7.60
CA MET A 1 -18.04 -12.83 6.55
C MET A 1 -17.37 -11.55 6.09
N THR A 2 -16.21 -11.23 6.66
CA THR A 2 -15.38 -10.12 6.22
C THR A 2 -14.74 -10.55 4.90
N MET A 3 -15.22 -10.01 3.78
CA MET A 3 -14.54 -10.13 2.49
C MET A 3 -13.20 -9.40 2.62
N VAL A 4 -12.12 -10.16 2.76
CA VAL A 4 -10.80 -9.64 2.41
C VAL A 4 -10.87 -9.32 0.92
N PRO A 5 -10.48 -8.13 0.45
CA PRO A 5 -10.55 -7.80 -0.97
C PRO A 5 -9.81 -8.89 -1.75
N THR A 6 -10.54 -9.53 -2.67
CA THR A 6 -10.05 -10.53 -3.60
C THR A 6 -8.76 -10.00 -4.23
N ASP A 7 -7.63 -10.58 -3.82
CA ASP A 7 -6.25 -10.24 -4.17
C ASP A 7 -5.85 -8.76 -4.06
N ILE A 8 -5.55 -8.31 -2.83
CA ILE A 8 -4.85 -7.03 -2.59
C ILE A 8 -3.56 -6.88 -3.43
N ARG A 9 -2.97 -8.00 -3.84
CA ARG A 9 -1.83 -8.10 -4.77
C ARG A 9 -2.08 -7.41 -6.10
N ASN A 10 -3.32 -7.35 -6.57
CA ASN A 10 -3.70 -6.65 -7.80
C ASN A 10 -3.51 -5.12 -7.70
N PHE A 11 -3.36 -4.59 -6.48
CA PHE A 11 -3.18 -3.18 -6.18
C PHE A 11 -1.72 -2.84 -5.83
N TYR A 12 -0.81 -3.82 -5.89
CA TYR A 12 0.59 -3.58 -5.62
C TYR A 12 1.21 -2.69 -6.69
N ASN A 13 2.12 -1.81 -6.28
CA ASN A 13 2.84 -0.89 -7.17
C ASN A 13 1.94 0.04 -8.00
N LYS A 14 0.67 0.23 -7.58
CA LYS A 14 -0.32 1.10 -8.23
C LYS A 14 -0.75 2.22 -7.30
N HIS A 15 -1.04 3.39 -7.88
CA HIS A 15 -1.69 4.49 -7.16
C HIS A 15 -3.10 4.08 -6.77
N CYS A 16 -3.32 3.97 -5.46
CA CYS A 16 -4.57 3.51 -4.90
C CYS A 16 -5.02 4.44 -3.77
N ARG A 17 -6.33 4.47 -3.56
CA ARG A 17 -6.97 5.01 -2.36
C ARG A 17 -7.28 3.85 -1.43
N PHE A 18 -6.83 3.96 -0.19
CA PHE A 18 -7.07 2.96 0.86
C PHE A 18 -7.95 3.58 1.93
N LYS A 19 -9.04 2.89 2.26
CA LYS A 19 -9.87 3.21 3.42
C LYS A 19 -9.49 2.31 4.58
N LEU A 20 -9.10 2.91 5.69
CA LEU A 20 -8.63 2.21 6.87
C LEU A 20 -9.78 1.94 7.85
N ARG A 21 -9.58 0.96 8.74
CA ARG A 21 -10.57 0.56 9.75
C ARG A 21 -10.93 1.69 10.73
N ASN A 22 -10.01 2.62 10.97
CA ASN A 22 -10.26 3.81 11.78
C ASN A 22 -11.07 4.91 11.04
N GLY A 23 -11.48 4.68 9.79
CA GLY A 23 -12.22 5.63 8.97
C GLY A 23 -11.34 6.62 8.20
N LYS A 24 -10.02 6.62 8.39
CA LYS A 24 -9.09 7.45 7.63
C LYS A 24 -8.95 6.93 6.20
N GLU A 25 -8.79 7.85 5.28
CA GLU A 25 -8.44 7.54 3.90
C GLU A 25 -7.02 8.02 3.60
N VAL A 26 -6.24 7.16 2.93
CA VAL A 26 -4.86 7.46 2.53
C VAL A 26 -4.67 7.14 1.05
N TYR A 27 -3.78 7.89 0.41
CA TYR A 27 -3.52 7.83 -1.02
C TYR A 27 -2.05 7.48 -1.23
N GLY A 28 -1.78 6.40 -1.95
CA GLY A 28 -0.40 5.93 -2.09
C GLY A 28 -0.28 4.60 -2.80
N VAL A 29 0.85 3.95 -2.55
CA VAL A 29 1.25 2.69 -3.16
C VAL A 29 1.58 1.70 -2.07
N ILE A 30 1.17 0.44 -2.27
CA ILE A 30 1.53 -0.67 -1.40
C ILE A 30 2.39 -1.70 -2.13
N TRP A 31 3.23 -2.40 -1.38
CA TRP A 31 3.96 -3.56 -1.86
C TRP A 31 4.24 -4.53 -0.71
N GLU A 32 4.43 -5.79 -1.07
CA GLU A 32 4.79 -6.87 -0.15
C GLU A 32 6.31 -7.04 -0.15
N VAL A 33 6.88 -7.19 1.03
CA VAL A 33 8.29 -7.61 1.19
C VAL A 33 8.28 -8.99 1.82
N ASP A 34 8.79 -9.96 1.07
CA ASP A 34 9.04 -11.31 1.57
C ASP A 34 10.27 -11.28 2.48
N SER A 35 10.03 -11.53 3.77
CA SER A 35 11.08 -11.82 4.74
C SER A 35 10.80 -13.19 5.33
N ASN A 36 11.85 -13.97 5.58
CA ASN A 36 11.90 -15.41 5.92
C ASN A 36 10.88 -15.97 6.96
N ALA A 37 10.03 -15.14 7.57
CA ALA A 37 8.98 -15.56 8.51
C ALA A 37 7.65 -14.80 8.39
N SER A 38 7.52 -13.77 7.54
CA SER A 38 6.29 -12.99 7.43
C SER A 38 6.20 -12.18 6.14
N HIS A 39 5.08 -12.30 5.43
CA HIS A 39 4.66 -11.35 4.40
C HIS A 39 4.29 -10.02 5.07
N ARG A 40 5.09 -8.98 4.85
CA ARG A 40 4.81 -7.64 5.39
C ARG A 40 4.40 -6.71 4.26
N LEU A 41 3.23 -6.12 4.41
CA LEU A 41 2.73 -5.11 3.50
C LEU A 41 3.15 -3.73 3.99
N PHE A 42 3.72 -2.94 3.09
CA PHE A 42 4.18 -1.58 3.33
C PHE A 42 3.41 -0.61 2.46
N PHE A 43 3.31 0.63 2.94
CA PHE A 43 2.69 1.75 2.25
C PHE A 43 3.67 2.92 2.14
N ALA A 44 3.68 3.58 0.99
CA ALA A 44 4.26 4.92 0.82
C ALA A 44 3.22 5.86 0.21
N SER A 45 3.35 7.15 0.52
CA SER A 45 2.54 8.18 -0.14
C SER A 45 2.86 8.22 -1.63
N VAL A 46 1.92 8.71 -2.45
CA VAL A 46 2.17 8.90 -3.90
C VAL A 46 3.41 9.76 -4.13
N SER A 47 3.54 10.88 -3.40
CA SER A 47 4.67 11.80 -3.54
C SER A 47 6.01 11.17 -3.16
N ASP A 48 6.05 10.33 -2.12
CA ASP A 48 7.27 9.61 -1.75
C ASP A 48 7.61 8.55 -2.79
N TYR A 49 6.61 7.80 -3.27
CA TYR A 49 6.81 6.79 -4.29
C TYR A 49 7.32 7.39 -5.62
N GLU A 50 6.77 8.52 -6.05
CA GLU A 50 7.24 9.27 -7.22
C GLU A 50 8.70 9.73 -7.05
N ARG A 51 9.08 10.22 -5.85
CA ARG A 51 10.47 10.57 -5.55
C ARG A 51 11.39 9.36 -5.64
N PHE A 52 10.98 8.22 -5.09
CA PHE A 52 11.75 6.97 -5.20
C PHE A 52 11.91 6.50 -6.64
N GLN A 53 10.90 6.69 -7.49
CA GLN A 53 11.02 6.39 -8.93
C GLN A 53 12.00 7.32 -9.66
N HIS A 54 12.10 8.58 -9.24
CA HIS A 54 13.04 9.54 -9.82
C HIS A 54 14.47 9.39 -9.29
N ASP A 55 14.64 9.08 -8.00
CA ASP A 55 15.92 8.90 -7.33
C ASP A 55 15.85 7.70 -6.36
N PRO A 56 16.18 6.48 -6.84
CA PRO A 56 16.11 5.27 -6.03
C PRO A 56 17.12 5.21 -4.87
N GLU A 57 18.15 6.06 -4.89
CA GLU A 57 19.15 6.13 -3.80
C GLU A 57 18.63 6.95 -2.61
N GLN A 58 17.57 7.73 -2.81
CA GLN A 58 16.96 8.52 -1.76
C GLN A 58 16.02 7.65 -0.90
N PRO A 59 16.25 7.53 0.42
CA PRO A 59 15.37 6.78 1.30
C PRO A 59 14.02 7.49 1.41
N ILE A 60 12.94 6.71 1.25
CA ILE A 60 11.57 7.19 1.43
C ILE A 60 10.96 6.70 2.74
N ALA A 61 9.99 7.47 3.25
CA ALA A 61 9.22 7.06 4.40
C ALA A 61 8.22 5.96 4.00
N VAL A 62 8.32 4.81 4.67
CA VAL A 62 7.42 3.68 4.46
C VAL A 62 6.78 3.31 5.78
N ILE A 63 5.48 2.98 5.74
CA ILE A 63 4.69 2.68 6.93
C ILE A 63 4.20 1.24 6.80
N PRO A 64 4.34 0.41 7.85
CA PRO A 64 3.68 -0.89 7.88
C PRO A 64 2.17 -0.70 7.70
N MET A 65 1.56 -1.45 6.79
CA MET A 65 0.14 -1.35 6.46
C MET A 65 -0.44 -2.76 6.52
N PRO A 66 -0.81 -3.26 7.70
CA PRO A 66 -1.37 -4.60 7.84
C PRO A 66 -2.63 -4.74 6.96
N PRO A 67 -2.80 -5.87 6.24
CA PRO A 67 -4.00 -6.09 5.42
C PRO A 67 -5.30 -5.96 6.21
N ASP A 68 -5.29 -6.35 7.50
CA ASP A 68 -6.45 -6.24 8.39
C ASP A 68 -6.88 -4.80 8.69
N GLU A 69 -6.00 -3.81 8.50
CA GLU A 69 -6.36 -2.40 8.65
C GLU A 69 -7.09 -1.86 7.43
N ILE A 70 -6.94 -2.50 6.26
CA ILE A 70 -7.52 -2.04 5.00
C ILE A 70 -8.95 -2.60 4.88
N VAL A 71 -9.91 -1.68 4.81
CA VAL A 71 -11.33 -2.02 4.65
C VAL A 71 -11.75 -1.95 3.18
N LEU A 72 -11.16 -1.03 2.41
CA LEU A 72 -11.43 -0.86 0.99
C LEU A 72 -10.17 -0.38 0.27
N VAL A 73 -9.98 -0.84 -0.96
CA VAL A 73 -8.96 -0.34 -1.88
C VAL A 73 -9.60 0.00 -3.23
N GLU A 74 -9.23 1.15 -3.79
CA GLU A 74 -9.67 1.61 -5.10
C GLU A 74 -8.44 2.02 -5.93
N SER A 75 -8.30 1.48 -7.14
CA SER A 75 -7.25 1.91 -8.08
C SER A 75 -7.60 3.30 -8.61
N LEU A 76 -6.63 4.22 -8.58
CA LEU A 76 -6.77 5.58 -9.11
C LEU A 76 -6.24 5.72 -10.53
N ALA A 77 -5.52 4.72 -11.02
CA ALA A 77 -5.09 4.60 -12.41
C ALA A 77 -5.92 3.52 -13.11
N SER A 78 -6.58 3.91 -14.20
CA SER A 78 -7.23 3.05 -15.20
C SER A 78 -6.30 2.84 -16.38
#